data_AF-A0A2V9A2T7-F1
#
_entry.id   AF-A0A2V9A2T7-F1
#
_cell.length_a   1.000
_cell.length_b   1.000
_cell.length_c   1.000
_cell.angle_alpha   90.00
_cell.angle_beta   90.00
_cell.angle_gamma   90.00
#
_symmetry.space_group_name_H-M   'P 1'
#
loop_
_entity.id
_entity.type
_entity.pdbx_description
1 polymer ?
#
loop_
_entity_poly.entity_id
_entity_poly.type
_entity_poly.pdbx_seq_one_letter_code
_entity_poly.pdbx_strand_id
1 'polypeptide(L)'
;MFVRTNLPGSRRLQFLHNAAIRTGVYTGVCLSLVFVAWLVIANHVPFLERFALERNLAAAAVLGFLAAVPVLRFLRYPGNLLASSIIAWLIFSVVYRVLCLIYHGLTNWHSTFRIFMEGTVVYLIFTTLAWIVSIIRRAREEDISHSKHHAS
;
A
#
# COMPACT_ATOMS: atom_id res chain seq x y z
N MET A 1 4.59 41.94 -1.14
CA MET A 1 4.08 41.50 0.18
C MET A 1 3.11 40.35 -0.05
N PHE A 2 3.53 39.10 0.13
CA PHE A 2 2.68 37.93 -0.12
C PHE A 2 1.67 37.77 1.02
N VAL A 3 0.39 37.97 0.73
CA VAL A 3 -0.71 37.71 1.66
C VAL A 3 -0.84 36.20 1.85
N ARG A 4 -0.28 35.67 2.94
CA ARG A 4 -0.54 34.28 3.38
C ARG A 4 -1.93 34.23 3.99
N THR A 5 -2.93 33.86 3.21
CA THR A 5 -4.26 33.51 3.73
C THR A 5 -4.18 32.14 4.40
N ASN A 6 -3.76 32.09 5.66
CA ASN A 6 -3.89 30.91 6.53
C ASN A 6 -5.36 30.74 6.94
N LEU A 7 -6.21 30.26 6.02
CA LEU A 7 -7.57 29.86 6.34
C LEU A 7 -7.53 28.61 7.23
N PRO A 8 -8.20 28.60 8.40
CA PRO A 8 -8.14 27.50 9.39
C PRO A 8 -8.76 26.16 8.91
N GLY A 9 -9.26 26.07 7.67
CA GLY A 9 -9.65 24.82 7.00
C GLY A 9 -8.66 24.29 5.95
N SER A 10 -7.67 25.10 5.53
CA SER A 10 -6.76 24.76 4.42
C SER A 10 -5.81 23.60 4.72
N ARG A 11 -5.46 23.39 6.00
CA ARG A 11 -4.65 22.24 6.46
C ARG A 11 -5.31 20.88 6.19
N ARG A 12 -6.64 20.77 6.31
CA ARG A 12 -7.35 19.49 6.04
C ARG A 12 -7.34 19.14 4.56
N LEU A 13 -7.42 20.13 3.67
CA LEU A 13 -7.32 19.93 2.22
C LEU A 13 -5.87 19.70 1.77
N GLN A 14 -4.88 20.28 2.45
CA GLN A 14 -3.46 19.98 2.22
C GLN A 14 -3.10 18.50 2.50
N PHE A 15 -3.78 17.84 3.44
CA PHE A 15 -3.62 16.39 3.67
C PHE A 15 -3.96 15.57 2.41
N LEU A 16 -4.96 15.97 1.60
CA LEU A 16 -5.25 15.33 0.31
C LEU A 16 -4.16 15.59 -0.75
N HIS A 17 -3.39 16.66 -0.58
CA HIS A 17 -2.22 16.96 -1.42
C HIS A 17 -0.98 16.15 -1.00
N ASN A 18 -1.00 15.47 0.14
CA ASN A 18 0.10 14.63 0.58
C ASN A 18 0.21 13.40 -0.33
N ALA A 19 1.37 13.27 -0.99
CA ALA A 19 1.65 12.19 -1.91
C ALA A 19 1.45 10.80 -1.28
N ALA A 20 1.75 10.64 0.02
CA ALA A 20 1.58 9.37 0.72
C ALA A 20 0.09 8.97 0.81
N ILE A 21 -0.76 9.91 1.21
CA ILE A 21 -2.21 9.69 1.34
C ILE A 21 -2.82 9.38 -0.02
N ARG A 22 -2.49 10.19 -1.03
CA ARG A 22 -3.00 9.99 -2.39
C ARG A 22 -2.60 8.63 -2.96
N THR A 23 -1.34 8.24 -2.80
CA THR A 23 -0.88 6.91 -3.22
C THR A 23 -1.59 5.80 -2.45
N GLY A 24 -1.71 5.93 -1.13
CA GLY A 24 -2.42 4.94 -0.32
C GLY A 24 -3.88 4.76 -0.76
N VAL A 25 -4.60 5.87 -0.97
CA VAL A 25 -5.99 5.84 -1.43
C VAL A 25 -6.11 5.19 -2.81
N TYR A 26 -5.31 5.61 -3.79
CA TYR A 26 -5.38 5.01 -5.13
C TYR A 26 -5.02 3.53 -5.12
N THR A 27 -3.96 3.14 -4.40
CA THR A 27 -3.59 1.73 -4.28
C THR A 27 -4.69 0.92 -3.62
N GLY A 28 -5.26 1.40 -2.51
CA GLY A 28 -6.35 0.71 -1.80
C GLY A 28 -7.60 0.55 -2.66
N VAL A 29 -8.00 1.59 -3.39
CA VAL A 29 -9.14 1.54 -4.33
C VAL A 29 -8.87 0.57 -5.47
N CYS A 30 -7.70 0.62 -6.11
CA CYS A 30 -7.36 -0.29 -7.21
C CYS A 30 -7.32 -1.76 -6.75
N LEU A 31 -6.69 -2.04 -5.61
CA LEU A 31 -6.68 -3.38 -5.02
C LEU A 31 -8.10 -3.89 -4.78
N SER A 32 -8.96 -3.03 -4.21
CA SER A 32 -10.36 -3.36 -3.93
C SER A 32 -11.13 -3.67 -5.21
N LEU A 33 -11.01 -2.84 -6.25
CA LEU A 33 -11.70 -3.04 -7.52
C LEU A 33 -11.26 -4.33 -8.21
N VAL A 34 -9.95 -4.60 -8.24
CA VAL A 34 -9.41 -5.85 -8.83
C VAL A 34 -9.91 -7.07 -8.07
N PHE A 35 -9.92 -7.02 -6.73
CA PHE A 35 -10.40 -8.13 -5.92
C PHE A 35 -11.90 -8.37 -6.07
N VAL A 36 -12.71 -7.30 -6.13
CA VAL A 36 -14.16 -7.38 -6.42
C VAL A 36 -14.37 -8.00 -7.80
N ALA A 37 -13.67 -7.52 -8.83
CA ALA A 37 -13.79 -8.06 -10.18
C ALA A 37 -13.41 -9.55 -10.22
N TRP A 38 -12.32 -9.93 -9.53
CA TRP A 38 -11.94 -11.33 -9.41
C TRP A 38 -13.02 -12.17 -8.73
N LEU A 39 -13.64 -11.70 -7.64
CA LEU A 39 -14.75 -12.41 -6.99
C LEU A 39 -15.95 -12.57 -7.92
N VAL A 40 -16.33 -11.52 -8.64
CA VAL A 40 -17.46 -11.59 -9.59
C VAL A 40 -17.16 -12.63 -10.67
N ILE A 41 -15.98 -12.59 -11.26
CA ILE A 41 -15.57 -13.57 -12.28
C ILE A 41 -15.53 -14.98 -11.69
N ALA A 42 -15.02 -15.13 -10.46
CA ALA A 42 -14.88 -16.43 -9.81
C ALA A 42 -16.22 -17.09 -9.47
N ASN A 43 -17.25 -16.30 -9.15
CA ASN A 43 -18.56 -16.81 -8.75
C ASN A 43 -19.57 -16.88 -9.90
N HIS A 44 -19.43 -16.05 -10.95
CA HIS A 44 -20.43 -15.96 -12.02
C HIS A 44 -19.99 -16.54 -13.38
N VAL A 45 -18.73 -16.93 -13.54
CA VAL A 45 -18.21 -17.45 -14.82
C VAL A 45 -17.71 -18.89 -14.67
N PRO A 46 -18.63 -19.89 -14.64
CA PRO A 46 -18.27 -21.30 -14.43
C PRO A 46 -17.39 -21.86 -15.55
N PHE A 47 -17.43 -21.27 -16.75
CA PHE A 47 -16.55 -21.63 -17.86
C PHE A 47 -15.04 -21.51 -17.54
N LEU A 48 -14.69 -20.66 -16.58
CA LEU A 48 -13.30 -20.46 -16.14
C LEU A 48 -12.88 -21.41 -15.01
N GLU A 49 -13.72 -22.34 -14.56
CA GLU A 49 -13.35 -23.32 -13.53
C GLU A 49 -12.20 -24.23 -13.98
N ARG A 50 -12.17 -24.61 -15.26
CA ARG A 50 -11.05 -25.36 -15.84
C ARG A 50 -9.72 -24.59 -15.83
N PHE A 51 -9.78 -23.26 -15.69
CA PHE A 51 -8.64 -22.36 -15.58
C PHE A 51 -8.57 -21.70 -14.20
N ALA A 52 -9.11 -22.35 -13.16
CA ALA A 52 -9.18 -21.76 -11.83
C ALA A 52 -7.79 -21.38 -11.30
N LEU A 53 -6.77 -22.20 -11.60
CA LEU A 53 -5.39 -21.94 -11.20
C LEU A 53 -4.85 -20.70 -11.92
N GLU A 54 -4.94 -20.64 -13.25
CA GLU A 54 -4.43 -19.55 -14.06
C GLU A 54 -5.12 -18.22 -13.72
N ARG A 55 -6.45 -18.25 -13.54
CA ARG A 55 -7.24 -17.07 -13.13
C ARG A 55 -6.81 -16.57 -11.75
N ASN A 56 -6.64 -17.47 -10.79
CA ASN A 56 -6.25 -17.09 -9.44
C ASN A 56 -4.80 -16.60 -9.40
N LEU A 57 -3.90 -17.21 -10.18
CA LEU A 57 -2.52 -16.77 -10.32
C LEU A 57 -2.44 -15.39 -10.97
N ALA A 58 -3.21 -15.15 -12.03
CA ALA A 58 -3.28 -13.85 -12.69
C ALA A 58 -3.81 -12.77 -11.73
N ALA A 59 -4.88 -13.06 -10.99
CA ALA A 59 -5.42 -12.13 -9.99
C ALA A 59 -4.42 -11.86 -8.86
N ALA A 60 -3.75 -12.89 -8.35
CA ALA A 60 -2.71 -12.75 -7.34
C ALA A 60 -1.53 -11.90 -7.84
N ALA A 61 -1.09 -12.11 -9.09
CA ALA A 61 -0.03 -11.32 -9.69
C ALA A 61 -0.41 -9.84 -9.84
N VAL A 62 -1.63 -9.54 -10.31
CA VAL A 62 -2.12 -8.16 -10.43
C VAL A 62 -2.26 -7.50 -9.06
N LEU A 63 -2.83 -8.19 -8.07
CA LEU A 63 -2.93 -7.68 -6.70
C LEU A 63 -1.55 -7.45 -6.10
N GLY A 64 -0.61 -8.38 -6.26
CA GLY A 64 0.76 -8.23 -5.79
C GLY A 64 1.47 -7.04 -6.43
N PHE A 65 1.31 -6.85 -7.75
CA PHE A 65 1.86 -5.71 -8.47
C PHE A 65 1.30 -4.37 -7.95
N LEU A 66 -0.01 -4.28 -7.75
CA LEU A 66 -0.65 -3.08 -7.19
C LEU A 66 -0.22 -2.84 -5.74
N ALA A 67 -0.11 -3.90 -4.93
CA ALA A 67 0.34 -3.83 -3.55
C ALA A 67 1.81 -3.37 -3.43
N ALA A 68 2.63 -3.58 -4.46
CA ALA A 68 4.01 -3.10 -4.51
C ALA A 68 4.13 -1.59 -4.79
N VAL A 69 3.07 -0.93 -5.26
CA VAL A 69 3.11 0.51 -5.65
C VAL A 69 3.61 1.43 -4.52
N PRO A 70 3.10 1.34 -3.27
CA PRO A 70 3.61 2.17 -2.17
C PRO A 70 5.09 1.89 -1.89
N VAL A 71 5.48 0.61 -1.91
CA VAL A 71 6.85 0.15 -1.68
C VAL A 71 7.78 0.80 -2.69
N LEU A 72 7.54 0.58 -3.99
CA LEU A 72 8.37 1.10 -5.06
C LEU A 72 8.43 2.64 -5.07
N ARG A 73 7.32 3.31 -4.76
CA ARG A 73 7.25 4.78 -4.76
C ARG A 73 7.99 5.41 -3.58
N PHE A 74 7.97 4.79 -2.40
CA PHE A 74 8.48 5.37 -1.16
C PHE A 74 9.63 4.58 -0.52
N LEU A 75 10.37 3.77 -1.28
CA LEU A 75 11.56 3.03 -0.81
C LEU A 75 12.57 3.90 -0.04
N ARG A 76 12.67 5.20 -0.37
CA ARG A 76 13.62 6.14 0.27
C ARG A 76 13.00 6.96 1.40
N TYR A 77 11.69 6.84 1.61
CA TYR A 77 10.91 7.64 2.56
C TYR A 77 10.05 6.70 3.43
N PRO A 78 10.66 6.02 4.42
CA PRO A 78 9.99 4.96 5.17
C PRO A 78 8.71 5.44 5.88
N GLY A 79 8.66 6.67 6.38
CA GLY A 79 7.45 7.23 6.97
C GLY A 79 6.29 7.36 5.97
N ASN A 80 6.58 7.80 4.74
CA ASN A 80 5.57 7.91 3.68
C ASN A 80 5.16 6.52 3.18
N LEU A 81 6.09 5.57 3.13
CA LEU A 81 5.82 4.18 2.81
C LEU A 81 4.81 3.60 3.80
N LEU A 82 5.10 3.68 5.11
CA LEU A 82 4.22 3.16 6.15
C LEU A 82 2.82 3.80 6.09
N ALA A 83 2.75 5.12 6.01
CA ALA A 83 1.48 5.84 5.95
C ALA A 83 0.64 5.44 4.72
N SER A 84 1.26 5.43 3.54
CA SER A 84 0.57 5.06 2.29
C SER A 84 0.12 3.60 2.27
N SER A 85 0.98 2.69 2.74
CA SER A 85 0.68 1.26 2.86
C SER A 85 -0.46 0.96 3.85
N ILE A 86 -0.46 1.58 5.03
CA ILE A 86 -1.54 1.40 6.02
C ILE A 86 -2.87 1.91 5.47
N ILE A 87 -2.88 3.09 4.82
CA ILE A 87 -4.09 3.65 4.21
C ILE A 87 -4.62 2.71 3.12
N ALA A 88 -3.75 2.23 2.23
CA ALA A 88 -4.13 1.31 1.17
C ALA A 88 -4.75 0.02 1.74
N TRP A 89 -4.09 -0.59 2.72
CA TRP A 89 -4.52 -1.86 3.29
C TRP A 89 -5.77 -1.73 4.17
N LEU A 90 -5.93 -0.59 4.85
CA LEU A 90 -7.14 -0.28 5.59
C LEU A 90 -8.35 -0.21 4.65
N ILE A 91 -8.26 0.54 3.54
CA ILE A 91 -9.33 0.63 2.54
C ILE A 91 -9.68 -0.76 2.01
N PHE A 92 -8.65 -1.52 1.62
CA PHE A 92 -8.83 -2.88 1.13
C PHE A 92 -9.52 -3.79 2.16
N SER A 93 -9.12 -3.72 3.44
CA SER A 93 -9.69 -4.52 4.52
C SER A 93 -11.15 -4.16 4.81
N VAL A 94 -11.50 -2.87 4.71
CA VAL A 94 -12.90 -2.42 4.84
C VAL A 94 -13.74 -2.97 3.69
N VAL A 95 -13.26 -2.90 2.45
CA VAL A 95 -13.98 -3.48 1.31
C VAL A 95 -14.10 -5.00 1.45
N TYR A 96 -13.03 -5.68 1.87
CA TYR A 96 -13.05 -7.11 2.18
C TYR A 96 -14.12 -7.45 3.22
N ARG A 97 -14.26 -6.64 4.27
CA ARG A 97 -15.31 -6.82 5.28
C ARG A 97 -16.71 -6.76 4.67
N VAL A 98 -16.96 -5.79 3.80
CA VAL A 98 -18.25 -5.65 3.11
C VAL A 98 -18.50 -6.86 2.20
N LEU A 99 -17.49 -7.31 1.48
CA LEU A 99 -17.59 -8.50 0.61
C LEU A 99 -17.87 -9.78 1.39
N CYS A 100 -17.32 -9.94 2.60
CA CYS A 100 -17.64 -11.05 3.50
C CYS A 100 -19.13 -11.13 3.87
N LEU A 101 -19.86 -10.00 3.85
CA LEU A 101 -21.31 -9.98 4.10
C LEU A 101 -22.12 -10.48 2.89
N ILE A 102 -21.55 -10.37 1.68
CA ILE A 102 -22.18 -10.79 0.42
C ILE A 102 -21.81 -12.24 0.12
N TYR A 103 -20.52 -12.58 0.26
CA TYR A 103 -19.94 -13.87 -0.03
C TYR A 103 -19.51 -14.56 1.27
N HIS A 104 -20.45 -15.26 1.91
CA HIS A 104 -20.21 -15.93 3.20
C HIS A 104 -19.01 -16.89 3.20
N GLY A 105 -18.71 -17.52 2.06
CA GLY A 105 -17.55 -18.41 1.91
C GLY A 105 -16.20 -17.74 2.18
N LEU A 106 -16.08 -16.41 1.99
CA LEU A 106 -14.83 -15.69 2.25
C LEU A 106 -14.48 -15.66 3.74
N THR A 107 -15.49 -15.51 4.60
CA THR A 107 -15.32 -15.43 6.06
C THR A 107 -14.77 -16.72 6.64
N ASN A 108 -15.13 -17.87 6.05
CA ASN A 108 -14.61 -19.18 6.47
C ASN A 108 -13.15 -19.39 6.11
N TRP A 109 -12.66 -18.69 5.09
CA TRP A 109 -11.27 -18.81 4.63
C TRP A 109 -10.35 -17.93 5.48
N HIS A 110 -10.62 -16.62 5.53
CA HIS A 110 -9.83 -15.69 6.32
C HIS A 110 -10.74 -14.67 7.02
N SER A 111 -10.56 -14.49 8.33
CA SER A 111 -11.21 -13.39 9.04
C SER A 111 -10.68 -12.05 8.52
N THR A 112 -11.56 -11.04 8.42
CA THR A 112 -11.18 -9.67 8.03
C THR A 112 -10.01 -9.14 8.86
N PHE A 113 -10.02 -9.39 10.17
CA PHE A 113 -8.93 -8.97 11.06
C PHE A 113 -7.61 -9.61 10.67
N ARG A 114 -7.64 -10.89 10.26
CA ARG A 114 -6.45 -11.61 9.81
C ARG A 114 -5.88 -11.00 8.52
N ILE A 115 -6.73 -10.68 7.54
CA ILE A 115 -6.30 -10.00 6.31
C ILE A 115 -5.67 -8.63 6.60
N PHE A 116 -6.29 -7.86 7.50
CA PHE A 116 -5.74 -6.57 7.92
C PHE A 116 -4.37 -6.73 8.58
N MET A 117 -4.24 -7.68 9.52
CA MET A 117 -3.00 -7.95 10.23
C MET A 117 -1.90 -8.43 9.26
N GLU A 118 -2.21 -9.32 8.33
CA GLU A 118 -1.25 -9.85 7.36
C GLU A 118 -0.59 -8.74 6.55
N GLY A 119 -1.37 -7.84 5.91
CA GLY A 119 -0.75 -6.77 5.16
C GLY A 119 -0.09 -5.70 6.02
N THR A 120 -0.62 -5.42 7.22
CA THR A 120 0.04 -4.50 8.15
C THR A 120 1.43 -5.02 8.52
N VAL A 121 1.55 -6.30 8.86
CA VAL A 121 2.83 -6.94 9.18
C VAL A 121 3.76 -6.94 7.96
N VAL A 122 3.27 -7.31 6.78
CA VAL A 122 4.07 -7.32 5.54
C VAL A 122 4.62 -5.92 5.24
N TYR A 123 3.78 -4.89 5.26
CA TYR A 123 4.24 -3.52 5.01
C TYR A 123 5.14 -2.97 6.11
N LEU A 124 4.95 -3.39 7.36
CA LEU A 124 5.85 -3.02 8.45
C LEU A 124 7.25 -3.59 8.22
N ILE A 125 7.36 -4.85 7.75
CA ILE A 125 8.64 -5.46 7.36
C ILE A 125 9.31 -4.65 6.25
N PHE A 126 8.59 -4.38 5.14
CA PHE A 126 9.14 -3.59 4.04
C PHE A 126 9.55 -2.17 4.48
N THR A 127 8.75 -1.53 5.33
CA THR A 127 9.06 -0.23 5.90
C THR A 127 10.35 -0.28 6.72
N THR A 128 10.50 -1.30 7.55
CA THR A 128 11.67 -1.47 8.42
C THR A 128 12.93 -1.69 7.58
N LEU A 129 12.85 -2.52 6.54
CA LEU A 129 13.96 -2.72 5.60
C LEU A 129 14.32 -1.43 4.86
N ALA A 130 13.33 -0.70 4.36
CA ALA A 130 13.54 0.60 3.72
C ALA A 130 14.19 1.61 4.68
N TRP A 131 13.80 1.60 5.94
CA TRP A 131 14.38 2.44 6.97
C TRP A 131 15.84 2.08 7.26
N ILE A 132 16.17 0.80 7.43
CA ILE A 132 17.55 0.32 7.61
C ILE A 132 18.43 0.76 6.43
N VAL A 133 17.97 0.53 5.19
CA VAL A 133 18.70 0.96 3.98
C VAL A 133 18.91 2.47 3.98
N SER A 134 17.92 3.26 4.43
CA SER A 134 18.05 4.71 4.50
C SER A 134 19.09 5.17 5.51
N ILE A 135 19.23 4.48 6.66
CA ILE A 135 20.26 4.76 7.67
C ILE A 135 21.65 4.46 7.11
N ILE A 136 21.83 3.27 6.51
CA ILE A 136 23.12 2.86 5.94
C ILE A 136 23.60 3.85 4.88
N ARG A 137 22.68 4.35 4.05
CA ARG A 137 23.00 5.35 3.02
C ARG A 137 23.44 6.68 3.62
N ARG A 138 22.73 7.17 4.63
CA ARG A 138 23.07 8.44 5.31
C ARG A 138 24.44 8.36 5.96
N ALA A 139 24.74 7.27 6.66
CA ALA A 139 26.06 7.04 7.24
C ALA A 139 27.18 7.07 6.19
N ARG A 140 26.98 6.41 5.04
CA ARG A 140 27.96 6.44 3.93
C ARG A 140 28.15 7.84 3.34
N GLU A 141 27.08 8.61 3.21
CA GLU A 141 27.16 9.98 2.67
C GLU A 141 27.94 10.91 3.63
N GLU A 142 27.77 10.73 4.95
CA GLU A 142 28.50 11.45 6.00
C GLU A 142 30.00 11.09 6.00
N ASP A 143 30.36 9.81 5.93
CA ASP A 143 31.75 9.34 5.88
C ASP A 143 32.52 9.94 4.68
N ILE A 144 31.89 9.96 3.50
CA ILE A 144 32.49 10.52 2.28
C ILE A 144 32.70 12.03 2.42
N SER A 145 31.76 12.74 3.06
CA SER A 145 31.87 14.19 3.26
C SER A 145 33.01 14.58 4.20
N HIS A 146 33.22 13.82 5.28
CA HIS A 146 34.33 14.03 6.22
C HIS A 146 35.70 13.76 5.58
N SER A 147 35.81 12.74 4.74
CA SER A 147 37.08 12.42 4.05
C SER A 147 37.50 13.53 3.07
N LYS A 148 36.56 14.16 2.36
CA LYS A 148 36.87 15.27 1.44
C LYS A 148 37.33 16.54 2.14
N HIS A 149 36.82 16.81 3.35
CA HIS A 149 37.18 18.02 4.09
C HIS A 149 38.59 17.96 4.71
N HIS A 150 39.15 16.77 4.89
CA HIS A 150 40.53 16.56 5.35
C HIS A 150 41.57 16.57 4.21
N ALA A 151 41.13 16.44 2.96
CA ALA A 151 42.01 16.39 1.78
C ALA A 151 42.15 17.73 1.05
N SER A 152 41.53 18.80 1.55
CA SER A 152 41.63 20.18 1.05
C SER A 152 42.36 21.07 2.04
#